data_AF-A0A2C9W9W3-F1
#
_entry.id   AF-A0A2C9W9W3-F1
#
_cell.length_a   1.000
_cell.length_b   1.000
_cell.length_c   1.000
_cell.angle_alpha   90.00
_cell.angle_beta   90.00
_cell.angle_gamma   90.00
#
_symmetry.space_group_name_H-M   'P 1'
#
loop_
_entity.id
_entity.type
_entity.pdbx_description
1 polymer ?
#
loop_
_entity_poly.entity_id
_entity_poly.type
_entity_poly.pdbx_seq_one_letter_code
_entity_poly.pdbx_strand_id
1 'polypeptide(L)'
;MEPKLKIQIEQTVREILEQSDMDSTTEYQIRKMASKKLDLNLDVSEYKAFVRHVVNTFLEEQRAKEEEGDKSKEKEFDDDGDLIVCRLSDKRRVTIQNFRGTALVSIREFYKKDGKELPSSKGISLKEEQWSALKKNIPAIEKAIRKMEDRL
;
A
#
# COMPACT_ATOMS: atom_id res chain seq x y z
N MET A 1 -18.23 -29.47 10.49
CA MET A 1 -16.79 -29.49 10.79
C MET A 1 -16.54 -29.26 12.28
N GLU A 2 -15.63 -30.04 12.88
CA GLU A 2 -15.27 -29.93 14.28
C GLU A 2 -14.59 -28.58 14.63
N PRO A 3 -14.85 -27.98 15.81
CA PRO A 3 -14.28 -26.68 16.18
C PRO A 3 -12.75 -26.66 16.19
N LYS A 4 -12.11 -27.73 16.69
CA LYS A 4 -10.64 -27.82 16.74
C LYS A 4 -10.02 -27.84 15.34
N LEU A 5 -10.66 -28.56 14.41
CA LEU A 5 -10.21 -28.66 13.03
C LEU A 5 -10.34 -27.32 12.28
N LYS A 6 -11.42 -26.56 12.53
CA LYS A 6 -11.57 -25.20 11.99
C LYS A 6 -10.42 -24.29 12.41
N ILE A 7 -10.09 -24.29 13.70
CA ILE A 7 -9.00 -23.47 14.25
C ILE A 7 -7.67 -23.86 13.58
N GLN A 8 -7.39 -25.15 13.45
CA GLN A 8 -6.16 -25.64 12.84
C GLN A 8 -6.04 -25.26 11.35
N ILE A 9 -7.14 -25.37 10.59
CA ILE A 9 -7.18 -24.94 9.19
C ILE A 9 -6.96 -23.44 9.09
N GLU A 10 -7.64 -22.64 9.92
CA GLU A 10 -7.51 -21.18 9.91
C GLU A 10 -6.06 -20.74 10.19
N GLN A 11 -5.44 -21.28 11.25
CA GLN A 11 -4.06 -20.97 11.61
C GLN A 11 -3.10 -21.29 10.46
N THR A 12 -3.23 -22.48 9.87
CA THR A 12 -2.38 -22.92 8.76
C THR A 12 -2.54 -22.01 7.54
N VAL A 13 -3.78 -21.64 7.20
CA VAL A 13 -4.08 -20.76 6.06
C VAL A 13 -3.51 -19.37 6.29
N ARG A 14 -3.67 -18.80 7.51
CA ARG A 14 -3.12 -17.50 7.88
C ARG A 14 -1.59 -17.49 7.84
N GLU A 15 -0.93 -18.51 8.37
CA GLU A 15 0.54 -18.64 8.29
C GLU A 15 1.05 -18.68 6.84
N ILE A 16 0.34 -19.38 5.95
CA ILE A 16 0.69 -19.44 4.53
C ILE A 16 0.51 -18.07 3.88
N LEU A 17 -0.61 -17.39 4.17
CA LEU A 17 -0.89 -16.04 3.68
C LEU A 17 0.19 -15.03 4.11
N GLU A 18 0.67 -15.10 5.35
CA GLU A 18 1.73 -14.21 5.87
C GLU A 18 3.10 -14.43 5.21
N GLN A 19 3.37 -15.63 4.71
CA GLN A 19 4.64 -16.00 4.08
C GLN A 19 4.60 -15.92 2.54
N SER A 20 3.42 -15.78 1.95
CA SER A 20 3.23 -15.77 0.50
C SER A 20 3.21 -14.35 -0.04
N ASP A 21 3.63 -14.21 -1.29
CA ASP A 21 3.48 -12.97 -2.04
C ASP A 21 1.99 -12.77 -2.42
N MET A 22 1.38 -11.73 -1.85
CA MET A 22 -0.06 -11.44 -1.93
C MET A 22 -0.50 -11.01 -3.34
N ASP A 23 0.41 -10.56 -4.20
CA ASP A 23 0.10 -10.09 -5.55
C ASP A 23 -0.01 -11.24 -6.57
N SER A 24 0.55 -12.41 -6.25
CA SER A 24 0.65 -13.55 -7.17
C SER A 24 -0.05 -14.82 -6.70
N THR A 25 -0.33 -14.94 -5.40
CA THR A 25 -0.87 -16.17 -4.81
C THR A 25 -2.41 -16.20 -4.84
N THR A 26 -2.98 -17.27 -5.39
CA THR A 26 -4.43 -17.49 -5.49
C THR A 26 -5.00 -18.34 -4.35
N GLU A 27 -6.30 -18.21 -4.06
CA GLU A 27 -7.03 -19.06 -3.07
C GLU A 27 -6.79 -20.56 -3.33
N TYR A 28 -6.73 -20.95 -4.60
CA TYR A 28 -6.45 -22.34 -4.98
C TYR A 28 -5.05 -22.80 -4.54
N GLN A 29 -4.02 -21.98 -4.76
CA GLN A 29 -2.65 -22.29 -4.34
C GLN A 29 -2.56 -22.34 -2.81
N ILE A 30 -3.19 -21.39 -2.12
CA ILE A 30 -3.25 -21.37 -0.65
C ILE A 30 -3.90 -22.65 -0.13
N ARG A 31 -5.05 -23.04 -0.69
CA ARG A 31 -5.74 -24.28 -0.33
C ARG A 31 -4.90 -25.51 -0.57
N LYS A 32 -4.17 -25.60 -1.70
CA LYS A 32 -3.26 -26.71 -1.99
C LYS A 32 -2.08 -26.78 -1.02
N MET A 33 -1.50 -25.65 -0.66
CA MET A 33 -0.42 -25.58 0.34
C MET A 33 -0.90 -25.98 1.72
N ALA A 34 -2.07 -25.47 2.15
CA ALA A 34 -2.69 -25.82 3.42
C ALA A 34 -3.06 -27.32 3.49
N SER A 35 -3.60 -27.87 2.39
CA SER A 35 -3.89 -29.31 2.28
C SER A 35 -2.66 -30.17 2.49
N LYS A 36 -1.53 -29.79 1.87
CA LYS A 36 -0.26 -30.50 2.02
C LYS A 36 0.30 -30.40 3.43
N LYS A 37 0.17 -29.24 4.08
CA LYS A 37 0.70 -28.99 5.44
C LYS A 37 -0.11 -29.72 6.52
N LEU A 38 -1.41 -29.88 6.31
CA LEU A 38 -2.32 -30.55 7.24
C LEU A 38 -2.51 -32.05 6.97
N ASP A 39 -1.94 -32.55 5.88
CA ASP A 39 -2.24 -33.89 5.35
C ASP A 39 -3.76 -34.16 5.24
N LEU A 40 -4.49 -33.14 4.76
CA LEU A 40 -5.95 -33.14 4.73
C LEU A 40 -6.48 -32.62 3.39
N ASN A 41 -7.51 -33.29 2.86
CA ASN A 41 -8.15 -32.86 1.62
C ASN A 41 -9.11 -31.68 1.86
N LEU A 42 -8.66 -30.47 1.50
CA LEU A 42 -9.44 -29.23 1.64
C LEU A 42 -10.28 -28.91 0.39
N ASP A 43 -10.24 -29.74 -0.67
CA ASP A 43 -11.05 -29.53 -1.88
C ASP A 43 -12.54 -29.92 -1.70
N VAL A 44 -12.93 -30.44 -0.54
CA VAL A 44 -14.32 -30.71 -0.18
C VAL A 44 -15.08 -29.39 0.03
N SER A 45 -16.34 -29.35 -0.40
CA SER A 45 -17.19 -28.15 -0.38
C SER A 45 -17.15 -27.37 0.94
N GLU A 46 -17.21 -28.08 2.08
CA GLU A 46 -17.19 -27.47 3.42
C GLU A 46 -15.84 -26.77 3.73
N TYR A 47 -14.71 -27.43 3.47
CA TYR A 47 -13.37 -26.86 3.69
C TYR A 47 -13.04 -25.77 2.68
N LYS A 48 -13.43 -25.96 1.42
CA LYS A 48 -13.24 -24.96 0.35
C LYS A 48 -13.97 -23.66 0.62
N ALA A 49 -15.18 -23.72 1.18
CA ALA A 49 -15.91 -22.53 1.60
C ALA A 49 -15.23 -21.83 2.79
N PHE A 50 -14.77 -22.62 3.76
CA PHE A 50 -14.09 -22.10 4.94
C PHE A 50 -12.75 -21.42 4.62
N VAL A 51 -11.89 -22.05 3.79
CA VAL A 51 -10.61 -21.45 3.35
C VAL A 51 -10.84 -20.13 2.62
N ARG A 52 -11.84 -20.06 1.71
CA ARG A 52 -12.20 -18.81 1.03
C ARG A 52 -12.60 -17.72 2.02
N HIS A 53 -13.39 -18.07 3.04
CA HIS A 53 -13.77 -17.12 4.07
C HIS A 53 -12.54 -16.58 4.82
N VAL A 54 -11.64 -17.47 5.27
CA VAL A 54 -10.40 -17.07 5.96
C VAL A 54 -9.53 -16.15 5.09
N VAL A 55 -9.36 -16.48 3.81
CA VAL A 55 -8.60 -15.64 2.86
C VAL A 55 -9.24 -14.26 2.71
N ASN A 56 -10.55 -14.19 2.51
CA ASN A 56 -11.25 -12.90 2.38
C ASN A 56 -11.15 -12.06 3.65
N THR A 57 -11.37 -12.66 4.82
CA THR A 57 -11.23 -11.98 6.11
C THR A 57 -9.82 -11.45 6.31
N PHE A 58 -8.79 -12.23 5.96
CA PHE A 58 -7.40 -11.77 6.02
C PHE A 58 -7.14 -10.59 5.07
N LEU A 59 -7.65 -10.64 3.84
CA LEU A 59 -7.51 -9.52 2.88
C LEU A 59 -8.22 -8.25 3.36
N GLU A 60 -9.38 -8.38 4.00
CA GLU A 60 -10.10 -7.27 4.62
C GLU A 60 -9.33 -6.69 5.80
N GLU A 61 -8.76 -7.54 6.67
CA GLU A 61 -7.90 -7.12 7.78
C GLU A 61 -6.65 -6.37 7.30
N GLN A 62 -6.01 -6.81 6.20
CA GLN A 62 -4.85 -6.13 5.63
C GLN A 62 -5.22 -4.75 5.07
N ARG A 63 -6.34 -4.65 4.34
CA ARG A 63 -6.85 -3.35 3.85
C ARG A 63 -7.19 -2.40 4.99
N ALA A 64 -7.84 -2.91 6.04
CA ALA A 64 -8.15 -2.11 7.23
C ALA A 64 -6.88 -1.63 7.96
N LYS A 65 -5.84 -2.46 8.05
CA LYS A 65 -4.53 -2.06 8.61
C LYS A 65 -3.82 -1.03 7.76
N GLU A 66 -3.90 -1.12 6.43
CA GLU A 66 -3.39 -0.09 5.52
C GLU A 66 -4.14 1.24 5.71
N GLU A 67 -5.47 1.20 5.87
CA GLU A 67 -6.31 2.38 6.13
C GLU A 67 -6.10 2.96 7.55
N GLU A 68 -5.83 2.13 8.57
CA GLU A 68 -5.53 2.58 9.94
C GLU A 68 -4.10 3.09 10.09
N GLY A 69 -3.14 2.53 9.34
CA GLY A 69 -1.78 3.06 9.20
C GLY A 69 -1.77 4.51 8.68
N ASP A 70 -2.72 4.85 7.82
CA ASP A 70 -2.95 6.21 7.31
C ASP A 70 -3.66 7.13 8.32
N LYS A 71 -4.48 6.59 9.23
CA LYS A 71 -5.19 7.37 10.28
C LYS A 71 -4.35 7.72 11.51
N SER A 72 -3.20 7.07 11.70
CA SER A 72 -2.34 7.29 12.89
C SER A 72 -1.33 8.44 12.74
N LYS A 73 -1.22 9.06 11.57
CA LYS A 73 -0.55 10.36 11.40
C LYS A 73 -1.59 11.46 11.51
N GLU A 74 -1.42 12.39 12.45
CA GLU A 74 -2.16 13.66 12.41
C GLU A 74 -2.01 14.24 11.00
N LYS A 75 -3.13 14.54 10.35
CA LYS A 75 -3.11 15.16 9.02
C LYS A 75 -2.41 16.50 9.14
N GLU A 76 -1.22 16.59 8.57
CA GLU A 76 -0.44 17.82 8.52
C GLU A 76 -0.96 18.67 7.34
N PHE A 77 -1.21 19.95 7.60
CA PHE A 77 -1.63 20.90 6.57
C PHE A 77 -0.63 22.06 6.53
N ASP A 78 -0.47 22.67 5.37
CA ASP A 78 0.30 23.90 5.26
C ASP A 78 -0.53 25.16 5.53
N ASP A 79 0.15 26.32 5.48
CA ASP A 79 -0.44 27.63 5.71
C ASP A 79 -1.60 27.96 4.73
N ASP A 80 -1.65 27.30 3.56
CA ASP A 80 -2.70 27.46 2.55
C ASP A 80 -3.83 26.45 2.72
N GLY A 81 -3.73 25.53 3.70
CA GLY A 81 -4.71 24.48 3.96
C GLY A 81 -4.58 23.26 3.04
N ASP A 82 -3.49 23.14 2.28
CA ASP A 82 -3.23 21.97 1.46
C ASP A 82 -2.71 20.82 2.34
N LEU A 83 -3.22 19.61 2.08
CA LEU A 83 -2.83 18.41 2.83
C LEU A 83 -1.38 18.04 2.50
N ILE A 84 -0.51 18.01 3.51
CA ILE A 84 0.86 17.49 3.39
C ILE A 84 0.81 15.96 3.52
N VAL A 85 1.03 15.27 2.40
CA VAL A 85 1.02 13.81 2.33
C VAL A 85 2.32 13.23 2.88
N CYS A 86 3.46 13.82 2.50
CA CYS A 86 4.77 13.44 3.04
C CYS A 86 5.80 14.54 2.88
N ARG A 87 6.77 14.58 3.81
CA ARG A 87 7.98 15.42 3.71
C ARG A 87 9.11 14.59 3.12
N LEU A 88 9.61 15.00 1.96
CA LEU A 88 10.77 14.39 1.28
C LEU A 88 12.10 14.89 1.88
N SER A 89 12.08 16.09 2.46
CA SER A 89 13.16 16.71 3.25
C SER A 89 12.57 17.88 4.03
N ASP A 90 13.38 18.57 4.84
CA ASP A 90 12.95 19.79 5.55
C ASP A 90 12.40 20.87 4.62
N LYS A 91 12.86 20.90 3.37
CA LYS A 91 12.49 21.92 2.37
C LYS A 91 11.66 21.37 1.22
N ARG A 92 11.34 20.08 1.15
CA ARG A 92 10.58 19.49 0.04
C ARG A 92 9.46 18.61 0.57
N ARG A 93 8.26 18.83 0.06
CA ARG A 93 7.07 18.08 0.47
C ARG A 93 6.19 17.72 -0.72
N VAL A 94 5.36 16.71 -0.50
CA VAL A 94 4.26 16.32 -1.38
C VAL A 94 2.97 16.79 -0.76
N THR A 95 2.20 17.63 -1.46
CA THR A 95 0.88 18.10 -1.03
C THR A 95 -0.22 17.72 -2.01
N ILE A 96 -1.45 17.61 -1.51
CA ILE A 96 -2.65 17.63 -2.36
C ILE A 96 -3.17 19.06 -2.40
N GLN A 97 -3.04 19.69 -3.56
CA GLN A 97 -3.46 21.06 -3.80
C GLN A 97 -4.74 21.09 -4.63
N ASN A 98 -5.69 21.95 -4.28
CA ASN A 98 -6.86 22.22 -5.12
C ASN A 98 -6.66 23.50 -5.93
N PHE A 99 -6.49 23.37 -7.24
CA PHE A 99 -6.38 24.52 -8.15
C PHE A 99 -7.57 24.55 -9.09
N ARG A 100 -8.45 25.56 -8.91
CA ARG A 100 -9.64 25.78 -9.74
C ARG A 100 -10.54 24.53 -9.85
N GLY A 101 -10.73 23.82 -8.75
CA GLY A 101 -11.56 22.61 -8.68
C GLY A 101 -10.86 21.35 -9.18
N THR A 102 -9.57 21.42 -9.54
CA THR A 102 -8.77 20.26 -9.91
C THR A 102 -7.80 19.93 -8.79
N ALA A 103 -7.86 18.68 -8.29
CA ALA A 103 -6.86 18.16 -7.35
C ALA A 103 -5.54 17.89 -8.09
N LEU A 104 -4.43 18.35 -7.51
CA LEU A 104 -3.09 18.20 -8.04
C LEU A 104 -2.18 17.59 -6.98
N VAL A 105 -1.34 16.64 -7.38
CA VAL A 105 -0.24 16.13 -6.56
C VAL A 105 0.96 17.06 -6.76
N SER A 106 1.24 17.92 -5.78
CA SER A 106 2.30 18.92 -5.84
C SER A 106 3.55 18.40 -5.13
N ILE A 107 4.65 18.26 -5.86
CA ILE A 107 5.98 17.90 -5.33
C ILE A 107 6.85 19.15 -5.45
N ARG A 108 7.10 19.85 -4.34
CA ARG A 108 7.67 21.20 -4.38
C ARG A 108 8.68 21.50 -3.29
N GLU A 109 9.69 22.28 -3.63
CA GLU A 109 10.64 22.88 -2.69
C GLU A 109 10.09 24.20 -2.14
N PHE A 110 10.21 24.41 -0.83
CA PHE A 110 9.79 25.58 -0.10
C PHE A 110 11.00 26.32 0.49
N TYR A 111 10.87 27.63 0.66
CA TYR A 111 11.85 28.46 1.35
C TYR A 111 11.17 29.24 2.48
N LYS A 112 11.96 29.64 3.47
CA LYS A 112 11.46 30.43 4.61
C LYS A 112 11.71 31.92 4.35
N LYS A 113 10.67 32.73 4.50
CA LYS A 113 10.75 34.19 4.46
C LYS A 113 9.78 34.76 5.50
N ASP A 114 10.28 35.64 6.37
CA ASP A 114 9.49 36.28 7.44
C ASP A 114 8.73 35.26 8.33
N GLY A 115 9.38 34.12 8.62
CA GLY A 115 8.79 33.02 9.41
C GLY A 115 7.79 32.13 8.66
N LYS A 116 7.43 32.46 7.42
CA LYS A 116 6.49 31.68 6.59
C LYS A 116 7.20 30.77 5.60
N GLU A 117 6.62 29.61 5.34
CA GLU A 117 7.09 28.70 4.28
C GLU A 117 6.40 29.04 2.97
N LEU A 118 7.17 29.46 1.97
CA LEU A 118 6.66 29.84 0.66
C LEU A 118 7.11 28.86 -0.42
N PRO A 119 6.25 28.51 -1.38
CA PRO A 119 6.63 27.63 -2.49
C PRO A 119 7.67 28.31 -3.37
N SER A 120 8.70 27.56 -3.76
CA SER A 120 9.66 27.99 -4.78
C SER A 120 9.21 27.58 -6.18
N SER A 121 9.90 28.09 -7.20
CA SER A 121 9.72 27.66 -8.59
C SER A 121 10.18 26.21 -8.83
N LYS A 122 10.99 25.63 -7.94
CA LYS A 122 11.47 24.24 -8.06
C LYS A 122 10.40 23.28 -7.55
N GLY A 123 9.71 22.66 -8.49
CA GLY A 123 8.68 21.67 -8.20
C GLY A 123 7.73 21.49 -9.37
N ILE A 124 6.87 20.48 -9.27
CA ILE A 124 5.87 20.17 -10.28
C ILE A 124 4.54 19.84 -9.60
N SER A 125 3.45 20.25 -10.24
CA SER A 125 2.09 19.89 -9.83
C SER A 125 1.51 18.98 -10.90
N LEU A 126 1.24 17.73 -10.53
CA LEU A 126 0.80 16.68 -11.43
C LEU A 126 -0.72 16.55 -11.36
N LYS A 127 -1.38 16.53 -12.53
CA LYS A 127 -2.76 16.07 -12.64
C LYS A 127 -2.85 14.57 -12.38
N GLU A 128 -4.05 14.08 -12.10
CA GLU A 128 -4.32 12.66 -11.83
C GLU A 128 -3.76 11.73 -12.93
N GLU A 129 -3.91 12.10 -14.20
CA GLU A 129 -3.38 11.32 -15.33
C GLU A 129 -1.84 11.21 -15.29
N GLN A 130 -1.16 12.31 -14.98
CA GLN A 130 0.30 12.35 -14.89
C GLN A 130 0.80 11.60 -13.66
N TRP A 131 0.09 11.72 -12.53
CA TRP A 131 0.36 10.95 -11.32
C TRP A 131 0.20 9.45 -11.57
N SER A 132 -0.85 9.04 -12.28
CA SER A 132 -1.08 7.65 -12.65
C SER A 132 0.01 7.11 -13.57
N ALA A 133 0.45 7.90 -14.53
CA ALA A 133 1.59 7.57 -15.39
C ALA A 133 2.89 7.40 -14.59
N LEU A 134 3.15 8.27 -13.61
CA LEU A 134 4.30 8.15 -12.71
C LEU A 134 4.24 6.86 -11.90
N LYS A 135 3.11 6.59 -11.22
CA LYS A 135 2.90 5.37 -10.42
C LYS A 135 3.18 4.09 -11.22
N LYS A 136 2.65 4.01 -12.45
CA LYS A 136 2.85 2.85 -13.34
C LYS A 136 4.33 2.59 -13.66
N ASN A 137 5.15 3.63 -13.64
CA ASN A 137 6.58 3.54 -13.99
C ASN A 137 7.52 3.48 -12.79
N ILE A 138 7.01 3.51 -11.54
CA ILE A 138 7.85 3.41 -10.33
C ILE A 138 8.82 2.21 -10.39
N PRO A 139 8.41 0.97 -10.75
CA PRO A 139 9.34 -0.16 -10.80
C PRO A 139 10.48 0.04 -11.82
N ALA A 140 10.18 0.68 -12.95
CA ALA A 140 11.20 0.98 -13.97
C ALA A 140 12.17 2.07 -13.47
N ILE A 141 11.66 3.07 -12.75
CA ILE A 141 12.47 4.12 -12.11
C ILE A 141 13.41 3.51 -11.07
N GLU A 142 12.91 2.65 -10.18
CA GLU A 142 13.72 1.97 -9.16
C GLU A 142 14.83 1.11 -9.78
N LYS A 143 14.50 0.35 -10.83
CA LYS A 143 15.50 -0.42 -11.59
C LYS A 143 16.58 0.48 -12.20
N ALA A 144 16.18 1.65 -12.71
CA ALA A 144 17.12 2.61 -13.29
C ALA A 144 18.03 3.25 -12.23
N ILE A 145 17.51 3.57 -11.03
CA ILE A 145 18.29 4.10 -9.90
C ILE A 145 19.38 3.11 -9.49
N ARG A 146 19.03 1.84 -9.23
CA ARG A 146 20.00 0.80 -8.84
C ARG A 146 21.14 0.67 -9.86
N LYS A 147 20.78 0.64 -11.14
CA LYS A 147 21.76 0.57 -12.24
C LYS A 147 22.68 1.79 -12.30
N MET A 148 22.24 2.97 -11.86
CA MET A 148 23.08 4.15 -11.80
C MET A 148 24.02 4.14 -10.59
N GLU A 149 23.55 3.65 -9.44
CA GLU A 149 24.36 3.49 -8.23
C GLU A 149 25.50 2.50 -8.44
N ASP A 150 25.25 1.39 -9.15
CA ASP A 150 26.29 0.39 -9.50
C ASP A 150 27.41 0.94 -10.41
N ARG A 151 27.26 2.15 -10.95
CA ARG A 151 28.22 2.80 -11.86
C ARG A 151 29.08 3.86 -11.15
N LEU A 152 28.77 4.18 -9.90
CA LEU A 152 29.51 5.12 -9.05
C LEU A 152 30.51 4.36 -8.18
#